data_AF-A0A369RCZ1-F1
#
_entry.id   AF-A0A369RCZ1-F1
#
_cell.length_a   1.000
_cell.length_b   1.000
_cell.length_c   1.000
_cell.angle_alpha   90.00
_cell.angle_beta   90.00
_cell.angle_gamma   90.00
#
_symmetry.space_group_name_H-M   'P 1'
#
loop_
_entity.id
_entity.type
_entity.pdbx_description
1 polymer ?
#
loop_
_entity_poly.entity_id
_entity_poly.type
_entity_poly.pdbx_seq_one_letter_code
_entity_poly.pdbx_strand_id
1 'polypeptide(L)'
;MVSEGECAVMTVIGRGGSRSERESKPPEITKKTLAGLESSSWNPVVDAFLAAPDEKQDITEASIIIAGGRGMGGAEGFEMLESLACVVGGRVGASRSAVDEEWRPHSDQIGQTGKTVVPRLYVACGISGAVQHLAGMSGAATVIAINSDADAPIFSASDYGIVGDVADIVPRLEGLIRERIGKK
;
A
#
# COMPACT_ATOMS: atom_id res chain seq x y z
N MET A 1 14.32 11.59 -23.41
CA MET A 1 15.14 11.98 -22.25
C MET A 1 14.15 12.49 -21.21
N VAL A 2 13.74 11.63 -20.28
CA VAL A 2 12.75 11.97 -19.24
C VAL A 2 13.56 12.46 -18.04
N SER A 3 13.31 13.70 -17.62
CA SER A 3 14.00 14.42 -16.57
C SER A 3 13.66 13.90 -15.18
N GLU A 4 14.62 14.01 -14.26
CA GLU A 4 14.54 13.66 -12.84
C GLU A 4 13.26 14.24 -12.17
N GLY A 5 12.51 13.40 -11.45
CA GLY A 5 11.58 13.86 -10.40
C GLY A 5 10.07 13.88 -10.70
N GLU A 6 9.57 13.29 -11.79
CA GLU A 6 8.12 13.16 -12.02
C GLU A 6 7.54 11.94 -11.29
N CYS A 7 7.21 12.11 -10.00
CA CYS A 7 6.37 11.18 -9.27
C CYS A 7 4.90 11.61 -9.45
N ALA A 8 4.04 10.74 -9.96
CA ALA A 8 2.68 11.08 -10.43
C ALA A 8 1.61 10.59 -9.44
N VAL A 9 1.41 11.27 -8.32
CA VAL A 9 0.49 10.78 -7.27
C VAL A 9 -0.99 10.77 -7.74
N MET A 10 -1.45 9.64 -8.28
CA MET A 10 -2.86 9.43 -8.66
C MET A 10 -3.71 9.00 -7.46
N THR A 11 -4.15 9.94 -6.62
CA THR A 11 -5.12 9.62 -5.56
C THR A 11 -6.47 9.22 -6.17
N VAL A 12 -6.70 7.92 -6.33
CA VAL A 12 -8.07 7.38 -6.41
C VAL A 12 -8.70 7.60 -5.04
N ILE A 13 -9.84 8.29 -4.97
CA ILE A 13 -10.54 8.45 -3.68
C ILE A 13 -11.27 7.15 -3.39
N GLY A 14 -10.77 6.44 -2.38
CA GLY A 14 -11.38 5.25 -1.82
C GLY A 14 -12.72 5.53 -1.18
N ARG A 15 -13.69 4.66 -1.47
CA ARG A 15 -15.07 4.71 -1.00
C ARG A 15 -15.12 4.75 0.54
N GLY A 16 -15.70 5.78 1.14
CA GLY A 16 -16.26 5.63 2.49
C GLY A 16 -17.51 4.74 2.42
N GLY A 17 -17.55 3.64 3.17
CA GLY A 17 -18.74 2.77 3.27
C GLY A 17 -18.46 1.26 3.30
N SER A 18 -19.49 0.48 3.62
CA SER A 18 -19.45 -0.99 3.69
C SER A 18 -19.35 -1.64 2.29
N ARG A 19 -18.84 -2.88 2.21
CA ARG A 19 -18.59 -3.57 0.92
C ARG A 19 -19.82 -3.70 0.02
N SER A 20 -21.02 -3.81 0.60
CA SER A 20 -22.30 -3.88 -0.11
C SER A 20 -22.71 -2.58 -0.80
N GLU A 21 -22.25 -1.41 -0.32
CA GLU A 21 -22.57 -0.11 -0.93
C GLU A 21 -21.68 0.18 -2.16
N ARG A 22 -20.57 -0.55 -2.29
CA ARG A 22 -19.51 -0.35 -3.28
C ARG A 22 -19.87 -0.83 -4.70
N GLU A 23 -20.84 -1.72 -4.89
CA GLU A 23 -21.18 -2.25 -6.24
C GLU A 23 -21.95 -1.25 -7.13
N SER A 24 -22.43 -0.12 -6.61
CA SER A 24 -23.42 0.73 -7.30
C SER A 24 -22.90 1.98 -8.02
N LYS A 25 -21.65 2.41 -7.80
CA LYS A 25 -21.07 3.62 -8.45
C LYS A 25 -19.66 3.37 -9.01
N PRO A 26 -19.38 3.72 -10.28
CA PRO A 26 -18.02 3.66 -10.83
C PRO A 26 -17.11 4.64 -10.08
N PRO A 27 -15.82 4.31 -9.88
CA PRO A 27 -14.88 5.15 -9.15
C PRO A 27 -14.63 6.46 -9.90
N GLU A 28 -14.67 7.58 -9.18
CA GLU A 28 -14.28 8.88 -9.72
C GLU A 28 -12.75 8.99 -9.66
N ILE A 29 -12.11 8.75 -10.80
CA ILE A 29 -10.66 8.80 -10.93
C ILE A 29 -10.24 10.27 -11.01
N THR A 30 -9.78 10.83 -9.89
CA THR A 30 -9.17 12.17 -9.91
C THR A 30 -7.66 12.04 -10.11
N LYS A 31 -7.19 12.36 -11.32
CA LYS A 31 -5.76 12.41 -11.64
C LYS A 31 -5.19 13.77 -11.19
N LYS A 32 -4.19 13.78 -10.30
CA LYS A 32 -3.46 15.01 -9.93
C LYS A 32 -1.95 14.75 -9.96
N THR A 33 -1.20 15.72 -10.48
CA THR A 33 0.27 15.65 -10.62
C THR A 33 0.94 16.33 -9.42
N LEU A 34 2.09 15.81 -8.95
CA LEU A 34 2.79 16.30 -7.75
C LEU A 34 3.19 17.78 -7.77
N ALA A 35 3.34 18.38 -8.95
CA ALA A 35 3.70 19.79 -9.08
C ALA A 35 2.71 20.78 -8.41
N GLY A 36 1.55 20.30 -7.91
CA GLY A 36 0.57 21.13 -7.19
C GLY A 36 -0.10 20.45 -5.99
N LEU A 37 0.53 19.44 -5.36
CA LEU A 37 -0.09 18.74 -4.22
C LEU A 37 0.22 19.43 -2.88
N GLU A 38 -0.76 20.18 -2.35
CA GLU A 38 -0.76 20.67 -0.97
C GLU A 38 -0.85 19.51 0.04
N SER A 39 -0.31 19.69 1.26
CA SER A 39 -0.36 18.69 2.35
C SER A 39 -1.75 18.13 2.63
N SER A 40 -2.80 18.91 2.31
CA SER A 40 -4.21 18.53 2.43
C SER A 40 -4.59 17.30 1.61
N SER A 41 -3.89 17.01 0.51
CA SER A 41 -4.22 15.90 -0.40
C SER A 41 -3.75 14.54 0.12
N TRP A 42 -2.84 14.52 1.09
CA TRP A 42 -2.36 13.30 1.76
C TRP A 42 -3.22 12.90 2.96
N ASN A 43 -4.06 13.81 3.47
CA ASN A 43 -4.89 13.59 4.65
C ASN A 43 -5.70 12.28 4.61
N PRO A 44 -6.45 11.92 3.55
CA PRO A 44 -7.23 10.68 3.56
C PRO A 44 -6.35 9.41 3.63
N VAL A 45 -5.15 9.47 3.03
CA VAL A 45 -4.17 8.38 3.08
C VAL A 45 -3.59 8.28 4.49
N VAL A 46 -3.13 9.39 5.06
CA VAL A 46 -2.55 9.45 6.41
C VAL A 46 -3.57 9.05 7.48
N ASP A 47 -4.82 9.50 7.36
CA ASP A 47 -5.88 9.16 8.30
C ASP A 47 -6.19 7.66 8.32
N ALA A 48 -6.04 6.97 7.17
CA ALA A 48 -6.19 5.51 7.10
C ALA A 48 -5.14 4.78 7.97
N PHE A 49 -3.90 5.29 8.03
CA PHE A 49 -2.82 4.70 8.84
C PHE A 49 -3.00 4.94 10.35
N LEU A 50 -3.68 6.03 10.75
CA LEU A 50 -3.83 6.41 12.16
C LEU A 50 -4.95 5.67 12.90
N ALA A 51 -5.65 4.75 12.23
CA ALA A 51 -6.90 4.16 12.72
C ALA A 51 -6.75 3.14 13.89
N ALA A 52 -5.53 2.71 14.24
CA ALA A 52 -5.08 2.14 15.52
C ALA A 52 -3.89 1.19 15.28
N PRO A 53 -2.82 1.23 16.10
CA PRO A 53 -1.71 0.29 16.01
C PRO A 53 -2.10 -1.12 16.50
N ASP A 54 -1.53 -2.16 15.90
CA ASP A 54 -1.75 -3.57 16.23
C ASP A 54 -0.43 -4.27 16.63
N GLU A 55 -0.46 -5.04 17.72
CA GLU A 55 0.71 -5.71 18.29
C GLU A 55 0.82 -7.20 17.90
N LYS A 56 -0.13 -7.74 17.12
CA LYS A 56 -0.17 -9.18 16.81
C LYS A 56 1.00 -9.67 15.98
N GLN A 57 1.51 -10.87 16.29
CA GLN A 57 2.72 -11.41 15.66
C GLN A 57 2.50 -11.97 14.24
N ASP A 58 1.34 -12.55 13.94
CA ASP A 58 1.08 -13.15 12.62
C ASP A 58 0.46 -12.13 11.64
N ILE A 59 0.99 -12.10 10.43
CA ILE A 59 0.45 -11.34 9.29
C ILE A 59 -1.02 -11.70 8.97
N THR A 60 -1.48 -12.91 9.28
CA THR A 60 -2.90 -13.29 9.09
C THR A 60 -3.86 -12.54 10.02
N GLU A 61 -3.39 -12.12 11.19
CA GLU A 61 -4.21 -11.46 12.19
C GLU A 61 -3.98 -9.94 12.26
N ALA A 62 -2.97 -9.45 11.54
CA ALA A 62 -2.55 -8.06 11.53
C ALA A 62 -3.64 -7.14 10.95
N SER A 63 -3.95 -6.06 11.67
CA SER A 63 -4.92 -5.04 11.23
C SER A 63 -4.38 -4.15 10.11
N ILE A 64 -3.07 -3.94 10.06
CA ILE A 64 -2.38 -3.15 9.03
C ILE A 64 -1.29 -4.01 8.41
N ILE A 65 -1.32 -4.17 7.09
CA ILE A 65 -0.31 -4.91 6.33
C ILE A 65 0.31 -4.00 5.28
N ILE A 66 1.63 -3.94 5.28
CA ILE A 66 2.43 -3.24 4.27
C ILE A 66 3.16 -4.29 3.44
N ALA A 67 2.66 -4.55 2.24
CA ALA A 67 3.15 -5.63 1.40
C ALA A 67 4.09 -5.11 0.30
N GLY A 68 5.25 -5.75 0.16
CA GLY A 68 6.23 -5.48 -0.87
C GLY A 68 6.20 -6.49 -2.03
N GLY A 69 6.42 -5.99 -3.25
CA GLY A 69 6.55 -6.81 -4.46
C GLY A 69 7.93 -6.73 -5.11
N ARG A 70 8.02 -7.21 -6.35
CA ARG A 70 9.23 -7.07 -7.19
C ARG A 70 9.69 -5.62 -7.33
N GLY A 71 8.75 -4.66 -7.30
CA GLY A 71 9.06 -3.23 -7.37
C GLY A 71 9.85 -2.67 -6.19
N MET A 72 10.12 -3.47 -5.15
CA MET A 72 11.02 -3.08 -4.05
C MET A 72 12.50 -3.14 -4.42
N GLY A 73 12.85 -3.80 -5.54
CA GLY A 73 14.23 -3.80 -6.07
C GLY A 73 15.26 -4.63 -5.31
N GLY A 74 14.92 -5.16 -4.13
CA GLY A 74 15.81 -5.98 -3.31
C GLY A 74 15.29 -6.21 -1.89
N ALA A 75 16.05 -6.94 -1.09
CA ALA A 75 15.76 -7.15 0.34
C ALA A 75 15.91 -5.83 1.13
N GLU A 76 16.82 -4.95 0.71
CA GLU A 76 17.04 -3.63 1.29
C GLU A 76 15.79 -2.74 1.15
N GLY A 77 15.04 -2.89 0.06
CA GLY A 77 13.77 -2.23 -0.13
C GLY A 77 12.73 -2.61 0.91
N PHE A 78 12.85 -3.77 1.58
CA PHE A 78 11.93 -4.12 2.67
C PHE A 78 12.22 -3.37 3.97
N GLU A 79 13.43 -2.83 4.17
CA GLU A 79 13.77 -2.09 5.40
C GLU A 79 12.89 -0.84 5.57
N MET A 80 12.61 -0.12 4.49
CA MET A 80 11.69 1.02 4.49
C MET A 80 10.23 0.61 4.76
N LEU A 81 9.81 -0.59 4.32
CA LEU A 81 8.49 -1.11 4.65
C LEU A 81 8.39 -1.49 6.13
N GLU A 82 9.45 -2.06 6.69
CA GLU A 82 9.56 -2.39 8.12
C GLU A 82 9.54 -1.11 8.98
N SER A 83 10.26 -0.06 8.56
CA SER A 83 10.24 1.25 9.22
C SER A 83 8.81 1.83 9.23
N LEU A 84 8.15 1.85 8.08
CA LEU A 84 6.77 2.34 7.99
C LEU A 84 5.81 1.47 8.83
N ALA A 85 5.97 0.15 8.80
CA ALA A 85 5.16 -0.79 9.59
C ALA A 85 5.34 -0.55 11.10
N CYS A 86 6.57 -0.28 11.54
CA CYS A 86 6.87 0.05 12.93
C CYS A 86 6.15 1.33 13.38
N VAL A 87 6.15 2.38 12.54
CA VAL A 87 5.49 3.66 12.86
C VAL A 87 3.97 3.51 13.02
N VAL A 88 3.35 2.65 12.21
CA VAL A 88 1.89 2.51 12.17
C VAL A 88 1.36 1.33 12.99
N GLY A 89 2.25 0.52 13.58
CA GLY A 89 1.88 -0.71 14.27
C GLY A 89 1.30 -1.77 13.32
N GLY A 90 1.91 -1.94 12.15
CA GLY A 90 1.53 -2.93 11.14
C GLY A 90 2.52 -4.09 11.04
N ARG A 91 2.33 -4.93 10.02
CA ARG A 91 3.25 -6.01 9.65
C ARG A 91 3.61 -5.94 8.18
N VAL A 92 4.81 -6.41 7.86
CA VAL A 92 5.28 -6.47 6.48
C VAL A 92 4.89 -7.80 5.85
N GLY A 93 4.36 -7.71 4.63
CA GLY A 93 4.04 -8.86 3.80
C GLY A 93 4.83 -8.87 2.50
N ALA A 94 4.81 -9.98 1.80
CA ALA A 94 5.52 -10.14 0.54
C ALA A 94 4.62 -10.77 -0.52
N SER A 95 4.73 -10.30 -1.76
CA SER A 95 4.25 -11.08 -2.91
C SER A 95 5.11 -12.33 -3.11
N ARG A 96 4.59 -13.33 -3.80
CA ARG A 96 5.40 -14.49 -4.23
C ARG A 96 6.68 -14.09 -4.94
N SER A 97 6.65 -13.04 -5.77
CA SER A 97 7.85 -12.60 -6.49
C SER A 97 8.98 -12.15 -5.57
N ALA A 98 8.69 -11.62 -4.38
CA ALA A 98 9.75 -11.25 -3.42
C ALA A 98 10.26 -12.47 -2.63
N VAL A 99 9.41 -13.49 -2.43
CA VAL A 99 9.79 -14.75 -1.76
C VAL A 99 10.62 -15.64 -2.68
N ASP A 100 10.24 -15.75 -3.95
CA ASP A 100 10.97 -16.52 -4.96
C ASP A 100 12.40 -15.94 -5.17
N GLU A 101 12.60 -14.64 -4.93
CA GLU A 101 13.90 -13.96 -4.97
C GLU A 101 14.62 -13.97 -3.61
N GLU A 102 14.10 -14.70 -2.62
CA GLU A 102 14.64 -14.85 -1.27
C GLU A 102 14.74 -13.54 -0.46
N TRP A 103 14.03 -12.49 -0.86
CA TRP A 103 14.03 -11.21 -0.13
C TRP A 103 13.26 -11.29 1.18
N ARG A 104 12.28 -12.19 1.25
CA ARG A 104 11.45 -12.44 2.43
C ARG A 104 11.12 -13.93 2.58
N PRO A 105 10.89 -14.40 3.81
CA PRO A 105 10.52 -15.78 4.06
C PRO A 105 9.12 -16.10 3.51
N HIS A 106 8.88 -17.37 3.19
CA HIS A 106 7.57 -17.85 2.73
C HIS A 106 6.43 -17.59 3.73
N SER A 107 6.74 -17.44 5.03
CA SER A 107 5.78 -17.06 6.07
C SER A 107 5.09 -15.71 5.83
N ASP A 108 5.71 -14.84 5.04
CA ASP A 108 5.24 -13.49 4.73
C ASP A 108 4.51 -13.45 3.38
N GLN A 109 4.49 -14.57 2.64
CA GLN A 109 3.89 -14.64 1.32
C GLN A 109 2.37 -14.46 1.40
N ILE A 110 1.84 -13.50 0.64
CA ILE A 110 0.41 -13.28 0.47
C ILE A 110 -0.01 -13.70 -0.94
N GLY A 111 -1.13 -14.41 -1.05
CA GLY A 111 -1.72 -14.84 -2.32
C GLY A 111 -2.29 -16.25 -2.26
N GLN A 112 -2.73 -16.74 -3.42
CA GLN A 112 -3.38 -18.04 -3.59
C GLN A 112 -2.58 -19.22 -3.02
N THR A 113 -1.25 -19.18 -3.14
CA THR A 113 -0.33 -20.22 -2.65
C THR A 113 0.43 -19.79 -1.39
N GLY A 114 0.01 -18.71 -0.75
CA GLY A 114 0.57 -18.22 0.51
C GLY A 114 -0.54 -18.05 1.54
N LYS A 115 -0.44 -17.03 2.37
CA LYS A 115 -1.45 -16.64 3.34
C LYS A 115 -2.55 -15.82 2.69
N THR A 116 -3.77 -16.04 3.16
CA THR A 116 -4.91 -15.15 2.92
C THR A 116 -5.08 -14.24 4.14
N VAL A 117 -5.21 -12.94 3.90
CA VAL A 117 -5.25 -11.91 4.94
C VAL A 117 -6.47 -11.02 4.76
N VAL A 118 -7.01 -10.52 5.88
CA VAL A 118 -8.19 -9.64 5.90
C VAL A 118 -7.93 -8.43 6.79
N PRO A 119 -6.90 -7.61 6.49
CA PRO A 119 -6.57 -6.46 7.31
C PRO A 119 -7.60 -5.34 7.13
N ARG A 120 -7.61 -4.40 8.08
CA ARG A 120 -8.34 -3.14 7.94
C ARG A 120 -7.69 -2.24 6.87
N LEU A 121 -6.35 -2.26 6.82
CA LEU A 121 -5.56 -1.52 5.84
C LEU A 121 -4.52 -2.44 5.19
N TYR A 122 -4.53 -2.47 3.86
CA TYR A 122 -3.53 -3.15 3.05
C TYR A 122 -2.82 -2.13 2.17
N VAL A 123 -1.49 -2.08 2.23
CA VAL A 123 -0.67 -1.17 1.42
C VAL A 123 0.17 -2.02 0.47
N ALA A 124 -0.07 -1.92 -0.82
CA ALA A 124 0.63 -2.65 -1.86
C ALA A 124 1.74 -1.77 -2.45
N CYS A 125 2.99 -2.05 -2.09
CA CYS A 125 4.18 -1.32 -2.52
C CYS A 125 4.92 -2.09 -3.61
N GLY A 126 4.94 -1.57 -4.84
CA GLY A 126 5.65 -2.21 -5.95
C GLY A 126 5.10 -3.59 -6.34
N ILE A 127 3.78 -3.81 -6.15
CA ILE A 127 3.07 -5.04 -6.48
C ILE A 127 2.23 -4.80 -7.74
N SER A 128 2.34 -5.69 -8.74
CA SER A 128 1.59 -5.57 -10.00
C SER A 128 0.11 -5.94 -9.87
N GLY A 129 -0.26 -6.78 -8.90
CA GLY A 129 -1.66 -7.20 -8.68
C GLY A 129 -2.09 -8.38 -9.55
N ALA A 130 -1.20 -9.37 -9.75
CA ALA A 130 -1.58 -10.63 -10.38
C ALA A 130 -2.77 -11.28 -9.64
N VAL A 131 -3.65 -11.97 -10.37
CA VAL A 131 -4.88 -12.60 -9.82
C VAL A 131 -4.57 -13.48 -8.60
N GLN A 132 -3.44 -14.17 -8.62
CA GLN A 132 -2.97 -15.01 -7.53
C GLN A 132 -2.65 -14.20 -6.28
N HIS A 133 -2.06 -13.00 -6.40
CA HIS A 133 -1.81 -12.12 -5.26
C HIS A 133 -3.12 -11.56 -4.71
N LEU A 134 -3.99 -11.06 -5.60
CA LEU A 134 -5.29 -10.50 -5.24
C LEU A 134 -6.17 -11.51 -4.49
N ALA A 135 -6.13 -12.79 -4.85
CA ALA A 135 -6.86 -13.84 -4.15
C ALA A 135 -6.55 -13.88 -2.63
N GLY A 136 -5.32 -13.56 -2.23
CA GLY A 136 -4.89 -13.58 -0.83
C GLY A 136 -5.14 -12.29 -0.05
N MET A 137 -5.49 -11.17 -0.71
CA MET A 137 -5.69 -9.86 -0.05
C MET A 137 -7.05 -9.21 -0.35
N SER A 138 -7.86 -9.83 -1.21
CA SER A 138 -9.17 -9.31 -1.64
C SER A 138 -10.18 -9.08 -0.52
N GLY A 139 -9.93 -9.61 0.69
CA GLY A 139 -10.73 -9.39 1.89
C GLY A 139 -10.44 -8.06 2.61
N ALA A 140 -9.34 -7.37 2.28
CA ALA A 140 -8.93 -6.13 2.94
C ALA A 140 -10.05 -5.06 2.89
N ALA A 141 -10.22 -4.33 4.00
CA ALA A 141 -11.27 -3.31 4.07
C ALA A 141 -10.92 -2.06 3.26
N THR A 142 -9.67 -1.61 3.37
CA THR A 142 -9.07 -0.50 2.61
C THR A 142 -7.77 -0.96 1.95
N VAL A 143 -7.62 -0.69 0.67
CA VAL A 143 -6.42 -1.00 -0.12
C VAL A 143 -5.79 0.28 -0.64
N ILE A 144 -4.51 0.50 -0.34
CA ILE A 144 -3.68 1.56 -0.91
C ILE A 144 -2.64 0.91 -1.82
N ALA A 145 -2.48 1.38 -3.05
CA ALA A 145 -1.49 0.86 -3.99
C ALA A 145 -0.49 1.96 -4.38
N ILE A 146 0.79 1.61 -4.34
CA ILE A 146 1.92 2.45 -4.75
C ILE A 146 2.68 1.70 -5.83
N ASN A 147 2.68 2.21 -7.05
CA ASN A 147 3.36 1.56 -8.17
C ASN A 147 3.86 2.61 -9.18
N SER A 148 5.03 2.41 -9.77
CA SER A 148 5.55 3.30 -10.82
C SER A 148 4.81 3.15 -12.14
N ASP A 149 4.21 1.98 -12.39
CA ASP A 149 3.38 1.71 -13.57
C ASP A 149 1.92 2.10 -13.32
N ALA A 150 1.45 3.15 -13.99
CA ALA A 150 0.08 3.67 -13.89
C ALA A 150 -0.99 2.66 -14.34
N ASP A 151 -0.63 1.70 -15.20
CA ASP A 151 -1.54 0.71 -15.76
C ASP A 151 -1.51 -0.62 -14.97
N ALA A 152 -0.83 -0.65 -13.82
CA ALA A 152 -0.70 -1.83 -12.99
C ALA A 152 -2.09 -2.37 -12.54
N PRO A 153 -2.38 -3.67 -12.74
CA PRO A 153 -3.65 -4.29 -12.34
C PRO A 153 -4.06 -4.09 -10.89
N ILE A 154 -3.09 -3.89 -9.98
CA ILE A 154 -3.34 -3.62 -8.56
C ILE A 154 -4.27 -2.43 -8.34
N PHE A 155 -4.24 -1.43 -9.22
CA PHE A 155 -5.08 -0.23 -9.09
C PHE A 155 -6.57 -0.54 -9.24
N SER A 156 -6.93 -1.58 -10.00
CA SER A 156 -8.31 -2.02 -10.13
C SER A 156 -8.89 -2.58 -8.83
N ALA A 157 -8.03 -3.04 -7.92
CA ALA A 157 -8.37 -3.57 -6.61
C ALA A 157 -8.04 -2.60 -5.47
N SER A 158 -7.54 -1.39 -5.76
CA SER A 158 -7.17 -0.38 -4.76
C SER A 158 -8.29 0.62 -4.51
N ASP A 159 -8.50 0.99 -3.24
CA ASP A 159 -9.32 2.13 -2.87
C ASP A 159 -8.56 3.43 -3.15
N TYR A 160 -7.26 3.47 -2.82
CA TYR A 160 -6.37 4.59 -3.10
C TYR A 160 -5.18 4.15 -3.95
N GLY A 161 -4.90 4.91 -5.01
CA GLY A 161 -3.71 4.73 -5.84
C GLY A 161 -2.67 5.82 -5.57
N ILE A 162 -1.41 5.53 -5.86
CA ILE A 162 -0.33 6.50 -6.00
C ILE A 162 0.57 5.97 -7.11
N VAL A 163 0.77 6.76 -8.18
CA VAL A 163 1.71 6.40 -9.23
C VAL A 163 3.06 7.05 -8.97
N GLY A 164 4.13 6.27 -8.97
CA GLY A 164 5.48 6.79 -8.78
C GLY A 164 6.39 5.80 -8.08
N ASP A 165 7.64 6.22 -7.86
CA ASP A 165 8.64 5.37 -7.25
C ASP A 165 8.33 5.13 -5.76
N VAL A 166 8.33 3.86 -5.38
CA VAL A 166 8.12 3.42 -4.01
C VAL A 166 9.19 4.00 -3.09
N ALA A 167 10.43 4.09 -3.55
CA ALA A 167 11.58 4.60 -2.80
C ALA A 167 11.42 6.10 -2.45
N ASP A 168 10.71 6.87 -3.26
CA ASP A 168 10.42 8.28 -2.99
C ASP A 168 9.15 8.44 -2.13
N ILE A 169 8.12 7.64 -2.42
CA ILE A 169 6.78 7.80 -1.84
C ILE A 169 6.73 7.33 -0.39
N VAL A 170 7.26 6.14 -0.10
CA VAL A 170 7.12 5.50 1.21
C VAL A 170 7.82 6.30 2.32
N PRO A 171 9.08 6.77 2.16
CA PRO A 171 9.72 7.60 3.18
C PRO A 171 8.99 8.93 3.40
N ARG A 172 8.45 9.53 2.34
CA ARG A 172 7.66 10.77 2.45
C ARG A 172 6.36 10.54 3.22
N LEU A 173 5.68 9.43 2.94
CA LEU A 173 4.48 9.02 3.67
C LEU A 173 4.79 8.77 5.14
N GLU A 174 5.89 8.08 5.44
CA GLU A 174 6.35 7.85 6.81
C GLU A 174 6.59 9.17 7.55
N GLY A 175 7.27 10.14 6.92
CA GLY A 175 7.51 11.47 7.48
C GLY A 175 6.21 12.21 7.82
N LEU A 176 5.23 12.20 6.91
CA LEU A 176 3.92 12.82 7.12
C LEU A 176 3.15 12.16 8.27
N ILE A 177 3.20 10.83 8.37
CA ILE A 177 2.56 10.09 9.46
C ILE A 177 3.22 10.44 10.80
N ARG A 178 4.56 10.45 10.88
CA ARG A 178 5.30 10.82 12.10
C ARG A 178 4.97 12.25 12.55
N GLU A 179 4.91 13.21 11.62
CA GLU A 179 4.52 14.59 11.93
C GLU A 179 3.09 14.66 12.50
N ARG A 180 2.18 13.84 11.96
CA ARG A 180 0.79 13.80 12.40
C ARG A 180 0.62 13.13 13.77
N ILE A 181 1.39 12.08 14.06
CA ILE A 181 1.42 11.42 15.37
C ILE A 181 2.05 12.34 16.43
N GLY A 182 3.14 13.04 16.11
CA GLY A 182 3.83 13.94 17.04
C GLY A 182 3.11 15.26 17.36
N LYS A 183 2.05 15.61 16.62
CA LYS A 183 1.18 16.77 16.90
C LYS A 183 -0.02 16.45 17.80
N LYS A 184 -0.10 15.22 18.32
CA LYS A 184 -1.14 14.77 19.26
C LYS A 184 -0.64 14.84 20.69
#